data_AF-A0A8X6SY30-F1
#
_entry.id   AF-A0A8X6SY30-F1
#
_cell.length_a   1.000
_cell.length_b   1.000
_cell.length_c   1.000
_cell.angle_alpha   90.00
_cell.angle_beta   90.00
_cell.angle_gamma   90.00
#
_symmetry.space_group_name_H-M   'P 1'
#
loop_
_entity.id
_entity.type
_entity.pdbx_description
1 polymer ?
#
loop_
_entity_poly.entity_id
_entity_poly.type
_entity_poly.pdbx_seq_one_letter_code
_entity_poly.pdbx_strand_id
1 'polypeptide(L)' 'MVELSDFQEWQILGTSLTGTIVTETFLLLSVPKGTVPKVMTTCTQRSKTSSAKENNRRKEKPSVKEIDEY' A
#
# COMPACT_ATOMS: atom_id res chain seq x y z
N MET A 1 -2.59 -3.98 21.41
CA MET A 1 -2.07 -3.14 20.30
C MET A 1 -2.83 -1.84 20.41
N VAL A 2 -2.17 -0.70 20.66
CA VAL A 2 -2.90 0.59 20.69
C VAL A 2 -3.34 0.86 19.26
N GLU A 3 -4.65 0.97 19.06
CA GLU A 3 -5.24 1.29 17.76
C GLU A 3 -4.95 2.76 17.48
N LEU A 4 -4.27 3.03 16.37
CA LEU A 4 -3.95 4.39 15.96
C LEU A 4 -5.19 5.03 15.35
N SER A 5 -5.45 6.30 15.61
CA SER A 5 -6.49 6.98 14.86
C SER A 5 -6.05 7.21 13.41
N ASP A 6 -7.00 7.21 12.48
CA ASP A 6 -6.73 7.56 11.08
C ASP A 6 -5.98 8.89 10.97
N PHE A 7 -6.36 9.88 11.80
CA PHE A 7 -5.70 11.18 11.84
C PHE A 7 -4.21 11.08 12.19
N GLN A 8 -3.85 10.29 13.21
CA GLN A 8 -2.45 10.06 13.56
C GLN A 8 -1.71 9.29 12.47
N GLU A 9 -2.37 8.36 11.78
CA GLU A 9 -1.77 7.63 10.66
C GLU A 9 -1.41 8.59 9.52
N TRP A 10 -2.33 9.50 9.17
CA TRP A 10 -2.09 10.53 8.17
C TRP A 10 -1.00 11.53 8.56
N GLN A 11 -0.93 11.92 9.84
CA GLN A 11 0.15 12.77 10.33
C GLN A 11 1.53 12.10 10.19
N ILE A 12 1.62 10.81 10.54
CA ILE A 12 2.86 10.02 10.40
C ILE A 12 3.26 9.93 8.92
N LEU A 13 2.31 9.64 8.03
CA LEU A 13 2.57 9.55 6.59
C LEU A 13 2.99 10.90 5.99
N GLY A 14 2.27 11.98 6.32
CA GLY A 14 2.54 13.32 5.80
C GLY A 14 3.89 13.89 6.23
N THR A 15 4.26 13.68 7.50
CA THR A 15 5.59 14.08 8.00
C THR A 15 6.71 13.29 7.32
N SER A 16 6.54 11.98 7.16
CA SER A 16 7.52 11.12 6.46
C SER A 16 7.69 11.52 4.99
N LEU A 17 6.62 11.91 4.30
CA LEU A 17 6.65 12.39 2.91
C LEU A 17 7.42 13.72 2.75
N THR A 18 7.50 14.52 3.81
CA THR A 18 8.26 15.78 3.84
C THR A 18 9.76 15.55 4.04
N GLY A 19 10.20 14.28 4.16
CA GLY A 19 11.60 13.90 4.36
C GLY A 19 12.05 13.90 5.82
N THR A 20 11.13 14.05 6.78
CA THR A 20 11.43 13.90 8.20
C THR A 20 11.85 12.47 8.51
N ILE A 21 12.94 12.31 9.25
CA ILE A 21 13.44 10.98 9.62
C ILE A 21 12.54 10.32 10.68
N VAL A 22 12.42 8.99 10.62
CA VAL A 22 11.56 8.18 11.52
C VAL A 22 11.77 8.51 13.00
N THR A 23 13.01 8.81 13.39
CA THR A 23 13.39 9.19 14.76
C THR A 23 12.85 10.54 15.20
N GLU A 24 12.66 11.48 14.29
CA GLU A 24 12.04 12.77 14.60
C GLU A 24 10.52 12.66 14.60
N THR A 25 9.94 11.88 13.69
CA THR A 25 8.50 11.70 13.58
C THR A 25 7.85 11.12 14.85
N PHE A 26 8.48 10.12 15.49
CA PHE A 26 7.90 9.53 16.70
C PHE A 26 7.94 10.51 17.89
N LEU A 27 8.97 11.36 17.95
CA LEU A 27 9.09 12.41 18.97
C LEU A 27 8.05 13.52 18.74
N LEU A 28 7.96 14.02 17.51
CA LEU A 28 7.06 15.09 17.12
C LEU A 28 5.58 14.73 17.36
N LEU A 29 5.21 13.50 17.04
CA LEU A 29 3.83 13.03 17.16
C LEU A 29 3.53 12.32 18.48
N SER A 30 4.52 12.25 19.39
CA SER A 30 4.41 11.55 20.68
C SER A 30 3.85 10.13 20.55
N VAL A 31 4.30 9.41 19.52
CA VAL A 31 3.89 8.02 19.24
C VAL A 31 5.01 7.04 19.58
N PRO A 32 4.69 5.77 19.89
CA PRO A 32 5.71 4.75 20.12
C PRO A 32 6.67 4.60 18.92
N LYS A 33 7.97 4.38 19.20
CA LYS A 33 9.01 4.19 18.17
C LYS A 33 8.67 3.13 17.12
N GLY A 34 7.96 2.06 17.52
CA GLY A 34 7.55 0.98 16.63
C GLY A 34 6.34 1.31 15.73
N THR A 35 5.64 2.41 15.99
CA THR A 35 4.42 2.78 15.27
C THR A 35 4.73 3.34 13.89
N VAL A 36 5.68 4.27 13.80
CA VAL A 36 6.09 4.91 12.53
C VAL A 36 6.51 3.88 11.46
N PRO A 37 7.46 2.95 11.72
CA PRO A 37 7.85 1.97 10.71
C PRO A 37 6.71 1.01 10.34
N LYS A 38 5.80 0.72 11.29
CA LYS A 38 4.63 -0.13 11.02
C LYS A 38 3.65 0.56 10.07
N VAL A 39 3.31 1.82 10.32
CA VAL A 39 2.44 2.63 9.43
C VAL A 39 3.04 2.75 8.03
N MET A 40 4.33 3.08 7.93
CA MET A 40 5.03 3.17 6.64
C MET A 40 5.03 1.84 5.88
N THR A 41 5.23 0.73 6.58
CA THR A 41 5.21 -0.62 5.98
C THR A 41 3.82 -0.97 5.46
N THR A 42 2.77 -0.73 6.25
CA THR A 42 1.38 -0.97 5.85
C THR A 42 1.00 -0.12 4.64
N CYS A 43 1.36 1.16 4.62
CA CYS A 43 1.13 2.04 3.48
C CYS A 43 1.82 1.52 2.21
N THR A 44 3.10 1.15 2.31
CA THR A 44 3.85 0.57 1.18
C THR A 44 3.23 -0.73 0.68
N GLN A 45 2.78 -1.60 1.58
CA GLN A 45 2.09 -2.85 1.22
C GLN A 45 0.76 -2.57 0.51
N ARG A 46 -0.05 -1.62 1.02
CA ARG A 46 -1.32 -1.22 0.42
C ARG A 46 -1.14 -0.62 -0.99
N SER A 47 -0.09 0.17 -1.20
CA SER A 47 0.25 0.70 -2.53
C SER A 47 0.64 -0.41 -3.51
N LYS A 48 1.40 -1.41 -3.05
CA LYS A 48 1.79 -2.58 -3.86
C LYS A 48 0.59 -3.46 -4.24
N THR A 49 -0.33 -3.70 -3.31
CA THR A 49 -1.52 -4.53 -3.57
C THR A 49 -2.55 -3.81 -4.42
N SER A 50 -2.67 -2.49 -4.32
CA SER A 50 -3.53 -1.67 -5.18
C SER A 50 -3.04 -1.66 -6.64
N SER A 51 -1.74 -1.48 -6.86
CA SER A 51 -1.15 -1.40 -8.21
C SER A 51 -1.15 -2.75 -8.96
N ALA A 52 -1.05 -3.88 -8.26
CA ALA A 52 -1.01 -5.20 -8.89
C ALA A 52 -2.33 -5.63 -9.58
N LYS A 53 -3.42 -4.86 -9.42
CA LYS A 53 -4.75 -5.25 -9.93
C LYS A 53 -4.97 -4.92 -11.41
N GLU A 54 -4.14 -4.10 -12.05
CA GLU A 54 -4.46 -3.60 -13.39
C GLU A 54 -3.98 -4.49 -14.56
N ASN A 55 -3.04 -5.42 -14.36
CA ASN A 55 -2.45 -6.17 -15.49
C ASN A 55 -2.66 -7.69 -15.48
N ASN A 56 -3.53 -8.22 -14.63
CA ASN A 56 -3.76 -9.68 -14.52
C ASN A 56 -5.05 -10.18 -15.18
N ARG A 57 -5.60 -9.45 -16.16
CA ARG A 57 -6.50 -10.09 -17.13
C ARG A 57 -5.67 -11.02 -18.01
N ARG A 58 -5.53 -12.28 -17.59
CA ARG A 58 -5.13 -13.38 -18.49
C ARG A 58 -6.08 -13.31 -19.69
N LYS A 59 -5.56 -12.97 -20.87
CA LYS A 59 -6.37 -13.02 -22.09
C LYS A 59 -6.80 -14.47 -22.28
N GLU A 60 -8.10 -14.73 -22.27
CA GLU A 60 -8.62 -16.01 -22.75
C GLU A 60 -8.16 -16.18 -24.20
N LYS A 61 -7.59 -17.35 -24.50
CA LYS A 61 -7.24 -17.72 -25.88
C LYS A 61 -8.56 -17.79 -26.66
N PRO A 62 -8.67 -17.16 -27.85
CA PRO A 62 -9.85 -17.36 -28.67
C PRO A 62 -9.88 -18.84 -29.08
N SER A 63 -10.95 -19.54 -28.71
CA SER A 63 -11.21 -20.88 -29.24
C SER A 63 -11.46 -20.74 -30.73
N VAL A 64 -10.57 -21.29 -31.55
CA VAL A 64 -10.81 -21.51 -32.98
C VAL A 64 -12.01 -22.45 -33.07
N LYS A 65 -13.15 -21.94 -33.55
CA LYS A 65 -14.21 -22.83 -34.04
C LYS A 65 -13.70 -23.38 -35.36
N GLU A 66 -13.33 -24.64 -35.34
CA GLU A 66 -13.09 -25.47 -36.51
C GLU A 66 -14.30 -25.29 -37.44
N ILE A 67 -14.04 -24.75 -38.63
CA ILE A 67 -15.03 -24.68 -39.69
C ILE A 67 -15.06 -26.09 -40.26
N ASP A 68 -16.06 -26.87 -39.87
CA ASP A 68 -16.32 -28.16 -40.50
C ASP A 68 -16.71 -27.93 -41.96
N GLU A 69 -15.92 -28.59 -42.80
CA GLU A 69 -16.01 -28.76 -44.24
C GLU A 69 -17.38 -29.35 -44.65
N TYR A 70 -18.04 -28.73 -45.64
CA TYR A 70 -18.98 -29.37 -46.57
C TYR A 70 -18.91 -28.69 -47.93
#